data_AF-A0A8J2JLR8-F1
#
_entry.id   AF-A0A8J2JLR8-F1
#
_cell.length_a   1.000
_cell.length_b   1.000
_cell.length_c   1.000
_cell.angle_alpha   90.00
_cell.angle_beta   90.00
_cell.angle_gamma   90.00
#
_symmetry.space_group_name_H-M   'P 1'
#
loop_
_entity.id
_entity.type
_entity.pdbx_description
1 polymer ?
#
loop_
_entity_poly.entity_id
_entity_poly.type
_entity_poly.pdbx_seq_one_letter_code
_entity_poly.pdbx_strand_id
1 'polypeptide(L)'
;GEFLPPSLYSLWQTVIPPICAIEAQVDVPAICSLFFGLLDGRDVQQLNLPFLPAISWGAPAPYSARVLAHWFQLVMSGKFQKYSYGARTNLEKYGSREPPV
;
A
#
# COMPACT_ATOMS: atom_id res chain seq x y z
N GLY A 1 7.20 -9.34 -12.94
CA GLY A 1 5.88 -9.17 -12.32
C GLY A 1 5.50 -7.73 -12.52
N GLU A 2 4.73 -7.46 -13.56
CA GLU A 2 4.34 -6.10 -13.91
C GLU A 2 3.11 -5.73 -13.08
N PHE A 3 3.18 -4.58 -12.43
CA PHE A 3 2.19 -4.10 -11.47
C PHE A 3 0.81 -3.83 -12.10
N LEU A 4 0.73 -3.68 -13.43
CA LEU A 4 -0.52 -3.37 -14.14
C LEU A 4 -0.67 -4.16 -15.46
N PRO A 5 -1.88 -4.68 -15.75
CA PRO A 5 -2.26 -5.25 -17.05
C PRO A 5 -2.05 -4.27 -18.23
N PRO A 6 -1.87 -4.76 -19.48
CA PRO A 6 -1.62 -3.91 -20.65
C PRO A 6 -2.71 -2.86 -20.93
N SER A 7 -3.97 -3.16 -20.64
CA SER A 7 -5.09 -2.21 -20.79
C SER A 7 -5.00 -1.05 -19.79
N LEU A 8 -4.54 -1.32 -18.57
CA LEU A 8 -4.31 -0.31 -17.53
C LEU A 8 -3.06 0.53 -17.81
N TYR A 9 -2.04 -0.07 -18.45
CA TYR A 9 -0.84 0.65 -18.89
C TYR A 9 -1.14 1.70 -19.97
N SER A 10 -1.94 1.34 -20.97
CA SER A 10 -2.37 2.27 -22.03
C SER A 10 -3.21 3.43 -21.46
N LEU A 11 -4.11 3.12 -20.52
CA LEU A 11 -4.90 4.13 -19.82
C LEU A 11 -4.02 5.07 -18.97
N TRP A 12 -3.06 4.49 -18.25
CA TRP A 12 -2.07 5.23 -17.44
C TRP A 12 -1.27 6.22 -18.29
N GLN A 13 -0.74 5.77 -19.43
CA GLN A 13 0.03 6.63 -20.33
C GLN A 13 -0.82 7.74 -20.98
N THR A 14 -2.13 7.54 -21.15
CA THR A 14 -3.01 8.53 -21.78
C THR A 14 -3.51 9.58 -20.78
N VAL A 15 -3.72 9.17 -19.53
CA VAL A 15 -4.39 9.99 -18.50
C VAL A 15 -3.40 10.76 -17.62
N ILE A 16 -2.28 10.14 -17.23
CA ILE A 16 -1.34 10.73 -16.25
C ILE A 16 -0.57 11.94 -16.82
N PRO A 17 0.00 11.92 -18.04
CA PRO A 17 0.76 13.05 -18.56
C PRO A 17 -0.02 14.39 -18.65
N PRO A 18 -1.26 14.44 -19.17
CA PRO A 18 -2.02 15.70 -19.18
C PRO A 18 -2.42 16.16 -17.78
N ILE A 19 -2.69 15.25 -16.83
CA ILE A 19 -2.93 15.59 -15.42
C ILE A 19 -1.68 16.22 -14.79
N CYS A 20 -0.49 15.70 -15.09
CA CYS A 20 0.77 16.25 -14.58
C CYS A 20 1.20 17.55 -15.29
N ALA A 21 0.65 17.86 -16.46
CA ALA A 21 1.00 19.04 -17.26
C ALA A 21 0.15 20.29 -16.95
N ILE A 22 -0.95 20.14 -16.21
CA ILE A 22 -1.74 21.27 -15.68
C ILE A 22 -0.97 21.85 -14.50
N GLU A 23 -0.19 22.92 -14.74
CA GLU A 23 0.52 23.76 -13.76
C GLU A 23 1.00 23.07 -12.46
N ALA A 24 2.29 22.75 -12.43
CA ALA A 24 3.00 22.12 -11.33
C ALA A 24 3.00 22.92 -10.01
N GLN A 25 1.87 22.94 -9.31
CA GLN A 25 1.78 23.02 -7.84
C GLN A 25 1.31 21.67 -7.31
N VAL A 26 1.96 20.61 -7.80
CA VAL A 26 1.95 19.33 -7.10
C VAL A 26 2.61 19.60 -5.76
N ASP A 27 1.81 19.75 -4.71
CA ASP A 27 2.28 19.82 -3.33
C ASP A 27 2.82 18.43 -2.97
N VAL A 28 4.06 18.18 -3.41
CA VAL A 28 4.81 16.95 -3.18
C VAL A 28 4.82 16.65 -1.67
N PRO A 29 5.06 17.61 -0.75
CA PRO A 29 4.86 17.39 0.67
C PRO A 29 3.46 16.88 1.05
N ALA A 30 2.37 17.44 0.51
CA ALA A 30 1.03 16.97 0.79
C ALA A 30 0.80 15.54 0.28
N ILE A 31 1.24 15.20 -0.92
CA ILE A 31 1.11 13.85 -1.49
C ILE A 31 1.96 12.84 -0.69
N CYS A 32 3.21 13.19 -0.38
CA CYS A 32 4.07 12.37 0.46
C CYS A 32 3.44 12.16 1.84
N SER A 33 2.91 13.22 2.46
CA SER A 33 2.23 13.12 3.75
C SER A 33 0.95 12.29 3.70
N LEU A 34 0.22 12.31 2.59
CA LEU A 34 -0.95 11.46 2.38
C LEU A 34 -0.55 10.00 2.24
N PHE A 35 0.50 9.71 1.48
CA PHE A 35 1.01 8.36 1.30
C PHE A 35 1.50 7.76 2.63
N PHE A 36 2.33 8.49 3.39
CA PHE A 36 2.73 8.07 4.74
C PHE A 36 1.53 7.99 5.69
N GLY A 37 0.60 8.95 5.59
CA GLY A 37 -0.61 8.97 6.40
C GLY A 37 -1.54 7.78 6.16
N LEU A 38 -1.57 7.20 4.96
CA LEU A 38 -2.33 6.00 4.64
C LEU A 38 -1.74 4.73 5.26
N LEU A 39 -0.42 4.69 5.44
CA LEU A 39 0.29 3.52 5.99
C LEU A 39 0.43 3.60 7.51
N ASP A 40 0.84 4.76 8.01
CA ASP A 40 1.28 4.98 9.39
C ASP A 40 0.34 5.88 10.20
N GLY A 41 -0.68 6.45 9.56
CA GLY A 41 -1.58 7.44 10.15
C GLY A 41 -1.10 8.88 9.91
N ARG A 42 -2.05 9.78 9.64
CA ARG A 42 -1.74 11.19 9.34
C ARG A 42 -1.72 12.03 10.62
N ASP A 43 -0.51 12.32 11.12
CA ASP A 43 -0.29 13.36 12.12
C ASP A 43 0.73 14.39 11.61
N VAL A 44 0.20 15.44 10.99
CA VAL A 44 1.03 16.52 10.42
C VAL A 44 1.70 17.39 11.49
N GLN A 45 1.24 17.33 12.74
CA GLN A 45 1.85 18.09 13.84
C GLN A 45 3.12 17.41 14.35
N GLN A 46 3.17 16.08 14.27
CA GLN A 46 4.36 15.29 14.60
C GLN A 46 5.30 15.10 13.40
N LEU A 47 4.84 15.39 12.18
CA LEU A 47 5.62 15.24 10.96
C LEU A 47 6.44 16.49 10.66
N ASN A 48 7.77 16.38 10.78
CA ASN A 48 8.68 17.45 10.38
C ASN A 48 8.82 17.52 8.85
N LEU A 49 7.96 18.32 8.20
CA LEU A 49 7.85 18.42 6.75
C LEU A 49 9.19 18.69 6.03
N PRO A 50 10.09 19.56 6.51
CA PRO A 50 11.44 19.72 5.94
C PRO A 50 12.27 18.44 5.83
N PHE A 51 12.04 17.44 6.71
CA PHE A 51 12.76 16.17 6.71
C PHE A 51 12.07 15.08 5.90
N LEU A 52 10.85 15.32 5.38
CA LEU A 52 10.14 14.35 4.54
C LEU A 52 10.98 13.79 3.37
N PRO A 53 11.76 14.61 2.64
CA PRO A 53 12.62 14.09 1.57
C PRO A 53 13.63 13.06 2.09
N ALA A 54 14.27 13.33 3.23
CA ALA A 54 15.24 12.42 3.83
C ALA A 54 14.59 11.12 4.35
N ILE A 55 13.39 11.22 4.93
CA ILE A 55 12.62 10.05 5.41
C ILE A 55 12.17 9.19 4.22
N SER A 56 11.65 9.83 3.16
CA SER A 56 11.19 9.15 1.95
C SER A 56 12.29 8.41 1.19
N TRP A 57 13.54 8.76 1.42
CA TRP A 57 14.68 8.05 0.83
C TRP A 57 14.82 6.63 1.37
N GLY A 58 14.54 6.43 2.67
CA GLY A 58 14.68 5.14 3.35
C GLY A 58 13.36 4.41 3.60
N ALA A 59 12.22 5.07 3.39
CA ALA A 59 10.91 4.55 3.76
C ALA A 59 9.84 4.81 2.68
N PRO A 60 8.86 3.90 2.53
CA PRO A 60 8.79 2.59 3.18
C PRO A 60 9.82 1.63 2.57
N ALA A 61 10.38 0.75 3.41
CA ALA A 61 11.24 -0.32 2.91
C ALA A 61 10.42 -1.28 2.02
N PRO A 62 11.03 -1.92 1.02
CA PRO A 62 10.32 -2.86 0.15
C PRO A 62 9.70 -4.01 0.93
N TYR A 63 8.43 -4.31 0.67
CA TYR A 63 7.74 -5.50 1.19
C TYR A 63 7.03 -6.26 0.06
N SER A 64 6.80 -7.56 0.27
CA SER A 64 6.09 -8.37 -0.73
C SER A 64 4.59 -8.04 -0.75
N ALA A 65 3.94 -8.22 -1.90
CA ALA A 65 2.48 -8.09 -2.03
C ALA A 65 1.72 -8.98 -1.03
N ARG A 66 2.30 -10.12 -0.63
CA ARG A 66 1.72 -11.01 0.38
C ARG A 66 1.65 -10.35 1.76
N VAL A 67 2.65 -9.56 2.14
CA VAL A 67 2.66 -8.84 3.43
C VAL A 67 1.53 -7.81 3.45
N LEU A 68 1.40 -7.03 2.37
CA LEU A 68 0.32 -6.06 2.25
C LEU A 68 -1.07 -6.73 2.29
N ALA A 69 -1.25 -7.81 1.52
CA ALA A 69 -2.49 -8.58 1.53
C ALA A 69 -2.80 -9.16 2.92
N HIS A 70 -1.77 -9.62 3.64
CA HIS A 70 -1.95 -10.14 5.00
C HIS A 70 -2.38 -9.04 5.97
N TRP A 71 -1.77 -7.86 5.89
CA TRP A 71 -2.14 -6.72 6.71
C TRP A 71 -3.62 -6.37 6.55
N PHE A 72 -4.13 -6.34 5.31
CA PHE A 72 -5.57 -6.18 5.06
C PHE A 72 -6.42 -7.30 5.67
N GLN A 73 -5.96 -8.56 5.63
CA GLN A 73 -6.69 -9.66 6.28
C GLN A 73 -6.79 -9.48 7.80
N LEU A 74 -5.73 -8.98 8.44
CA LEU A 74 -5.73 -8.70 9.88
C LEU A 74 -6.74 -7.59 10.20
N VAL A 75 -6.71 -6.48 9.45
CA VAL A 75 -7.65 -5.36 9.60
C VAL A 75 -9.11 -5.83 9.43
N MET A 76 -9.40 -6.59 8.37
CA MET A 76 -10.76 -7.05 8.07
C MET A 76 -11.28 -8.13 9.04
N SER A 77 -10.39 -8.99 9.54
CA SER A 77 -10.80 -10.06 10.46
C SER A 77 -10.84 -9.61 11.92
N GLY A 78 -10.12 -8.56 12.29
CA GLY A 78 -9.94 -8.14 13.68
C GLY A 78 -9.19 -9.16 14.54
N LYS A 79 -8.53 -10.15 13.92
CA LYS A 79 -7.81 -11.24 14.60
C LYS A 79 -6.34 -11.21 14.22
N PHE A 80 -5.47 -11.34 15.21
CA PHE A 80 -4.06 -11.62 14.97
C PHE A 80 -3.92 -13.12 14.65
N GLN A 81 -3.81 -13.46 13.37
CA GLN A 81 -3.86 -14.84 12.89
C GLN A 81 -2.95 -15.01 11.68
N LYS A 82 -2.69 -16.25 11.27
CA LYS A 82 -1.89 -16.57 10.07
C LYS A 82 -2.55 -16.09 8.77
N TYR A 83 -1.76 -16.04 7.69
CA TYR A 83 -2.26 -15.68 6.36
C TYR A 83 -3.41 -16.56 5.91
N SER A 84 -4.53 -15.95 5.53
CA SER A 84 -5.68 -16.68 4.97
C SER A 84 -5.47 -16.90 3.48
N TYR A 85 -5.32 -18.15 3.05
CA TYR A 85 -5.28 -18.52 1.64
C TYR A 85 -6.69 -18.76 1.04
N GLY A 86 -7.73 -18.65 1.86
CA GLY A 86 -9.10 -19.07 1.53
C GLY A 86 -9.40 -20.49 2.00
N ALA A 87 -10.69 -20.80 2.21
CA ALA A 87 -11.13 -21.99 2.95
C ALA A 87 -10.55 -23.33 2.45
N ARG A 88 -10.50 -23.53 1.13
CA ARG A 88 -9.94 -24.76 0.53
C ARG A 88 -8.45 -24.90 0.81
N THR A 89 -7.67 -23.87 0.50
CA THR A 89 -6.21 -23.91 0.67
C THR A 89 -5.80 -23.84 2.14
N ASN A 90 -6.59 -23.21 3.00
CA ASN A 90 -6.41 -23.29 4.44
C ASN A 90 -6.62 -24.72 4.94
N LEU A 91 -7.65 -25.44 4.46
CA LEU A 91 -7.86 -26.84 4.87
C LEU A 91 -6.67 -27.72 4.49
N GLU A 92 -6.16 -27.56 3.27
CA GLU A 92 -4.98 -28.28 2.76
C GLU A 92 -3.71 -27.95 3.55
N LYS A 93 -3.50 -26.68 3.95
CA LYS A 93 -2.26 -26.24 4.61
C LYS A 93 -2.27 -26.29 6.13
N TYR A 94 -3.44 -26.08 6.72
CA TYR A 94 -3.61 -25.87 8.15
C TYR A 94 -4.53 -26.91 8.81
N GLY A 95 -5.20 -27.77 8.04
CA GLY A 95 -6.18 -28.72 8.57
C GLY A 95 -7.49 -28.06 9.05
N SER A 96 -7.65 -26.76 8.83
CA SER A 96 -8.83 -25.96 9.18
C SER A 96 -9.20 -25.05 8.03
N ARG A 97 -10.50 -24.76 7.86
CA ARG A 97 -10.97 -23.80 6.86
C ARG A 97 -10.61 -22.36 7.23
N GLU A 98 -10.44 -22.09 8.52
CA GLU A 98 -9.99 -20.79 9.05
C GLU A 98 -8.47 -20.80 9.28
N PRO A 99 -7.80 -19.66 9.07
CA PRO A 99 -6.40 -19.52 9.46
C PRO A 99 -6.24 -19.66 10.97
N PRO A 100 -5.20 -20.36 11.47
CA PRO A 100 -4.91 -20.45 12.90
C PRO A 100 -4.57 -19.08 13.50
N VAL A 101 -5.09 -18.82 14.69
CA VAL A 101 -4.65 -17.74 15.59
C VAL A 101 -3.27 -18.08 16.14
#